data_AF-A0A0N4YT22-F1
#
_entry.id   AF-A0A0N4YT22-F1
#
_cell.length_a   1.000
_cell.length_b   1.000
_cell.length_c   1.000
_cell.angle_alpha   90.00
_cell.angle_beta   90.00
_cell.angle_gamma   90.00
#
_symmetry.space_group_name_H-M   'P 1'
#
loop_
_entity.id
_entity.type
_entity.pdbx_description
1 polymer ?
#
loop_
_entity_poly.entity_id
_entity_poly.type
_entity_poly.pdbx_seq_one_letter_code
_entity_poly.pdbx_strand_id
1 'polypeptide(L)'
;MMSDGGSGRLRSPHASFFVLQTSRKNIIVCTKCSLRVPPTEKNLSDIVVIFAQPNASDLGDYLQPNRMNIPRLAELFGTDVYAFDYSGYGMSTGKPSEKNVYADIRAVHQHVRKSRSDKKVI
;
A
#
# COMPACT_ATOMS: atom_id res chain seq x y z
N MET A 1 24.06 -8.12 37.85
CA MET A 1 23.92 -7.43 36.55
C MET A 1 22.74 -8.04 35.85
N MET A 2 21.59 -7.36 35.90
CA MET A 2 20.38 -7.77 35.21
C MET A 2 20.54 -7.41 33.74
N SER A 3 20.45 -8.41 32.86
CA SER A 3 20.37 -8.24 31.42
C SER A 3 19.06 -7.54 31.09
N ASP A 4 19.15 -6.29 30.64
CA ASP A 4 18.01 -5.54 30.11
C ASP A 4 17.55 -6.24 28.83
N GLY A 5 16.41 -6.91 28.91
CA GLY A 5 15.71 -7.49 27.78
C GLY A 5 15.21 -6.36 26.90
N GLY A 6 16.02 -5.99 25.89
CA GLY A 6 15.64 -5.07 24.83
C GLY A 6 14.43 -5.61 24.09
N SER A 7 13.24 -5.24 24.56
CA SER A 7 11.99 -5.35 23.82
C SER A 7 12.15 -4.59 22.51
N GLY A 8 12.52 -5.31 21.46
CA GLY A 8 12.58 -4.84 20.09
C GLY A 8 11.18 -4.50 19.62
N ARG A 9 10.69 -3.33 20.04
CA ARG A 9 9.44 -2.76 19.52
C ARG A 9 9.70 -2.47 18.04
N LEU A 10 9.32 -3.41 17.16
CA LEU A 10 9.33 -3.18 15.72
C LEU A 10 8.64 -1.84 15.48
N ARG A 11 9.38 -0.88 14.92
CA ARG A 11 8.81 0.42 14.61
C ARG A 11 7.85 0.20 13.45
N SER A 12 6.57 0.45 13.68
CA SER A 12 5.50 0.25 12.70
C SER A 12 5.86 0.87 11.34
N PRO A 13 5.45 0.28 10.23
CA PRO A 13 5.88 0.71 8.91
C PRO A 13 5.38 2.13 8.63
N HIS A 14 6.14 2.88 7.85
CA HIS A 14 5.77 4.25 7.52
C HIS A 14 4.73 4.23 6.40
N ALA A 15 3.51 4.68 6.72
CA ALA A 15 2.47 4.94 5.74
C ALA A 15 2.57 6.39 5.25
N SER A 16 2.57 6.57 3.92
CA SER A 16 2.51 7.87 3.25
C SER A 16 1.30 7.88 2.31
N PHE A 17 0.59 9.00 2.25
CA PHE A 17 -0.62 9.15 1.45
C PHE A 17 -0.38 10.13 0.30
N PHE A 18 -0.98 9.84 -0.84
CA PHE A 18 -0.91 10.67 -2.04
C PHE A 18 -2.14 10.43 -2.90
N VAL A 19 -2.31 11.25 -3.93
CA VAL A 19 -3.41 11.10 -4.89
C VAL A 19 -2.87 10.90 -6.30
N LEU A 20 -3.63 10.18 -7.13
CA LEU A 20 -3.36 10.02 -8.55
C LEU A 20 -4.59 10.43 -9.36
N GLN A 21 -4.36 11.10 -10.48
CA GLN A 21 -5.41 11.31 -11.47
C GLN A 21 -5.41 10.16 -12.48
N THR A 22 -6.58 9.57 -12.72
CA THR A 22 -6.74 8.44 -13.64
C THR A 22 -6.99 8.93 -15.06
N SER A 23 -6.88 8.03 -16.05
CA SER A 23 -7.19 8.37 -17.45
C SER A 23 -8.65 8.78 -17.68
N ARG A 24 -9.53 8.47 -16.72
CA ARG A 24 -10.94 8.88 -16.72
C ARG A 24 -11.20 10.14 -15.89
N LYS A 25 -10.14 10.85 -15.49
CA LYS A 25 -10.14 12.11 -14.73
C LYS A 25 -10.64 12.01 -13.29
N ASN A 26 -10.82 10.80 -12.76
CA ASN A 26 -11.07 10.63 -11.32
C ASN A 26 -9.77 10.85 -10.55
N ILE A 27 -9.89 11.28 -9.30
CA ILE A 27 -8.79 11.40 -8.35
C ILE A 27 -8.93 10.25 -7.37
N ILE A 28 -7.92 9.38 -7.32
CA ILE A 28 -7.90 8.23 -6.40
C ILE A 28 -6.91 8.47 -5.27
N VAL A 29 -7.32 8.15 -4.04
CA VAL A 29 -6.46 8.20 -2.87
C VAL A 29 -5.64 6.92 -2.79
N CYS A 30 -4.34 7.08 -2.60
CA CYS A 30 -3.38 6.00 -2.52
C CYS A 30 -2.59 6.09 -1.21
N THR A 31 -2.15 4.94 -0.71
CA THR A 31 -1.19 4.84 0.39
C THR A 31 -0.01 3.97 -0.04
N LYS A 32 1.18 4.35 0.42
CA LYS A 32 2.40 3.55 0.32
C LYS A 32 2.90 3.27 1.73
N CYS A 33 3.02 2.00 2.06
CA CYS A 33 3.61 1.52 3.30
C CYS A 33 5.00 0.97 3.03
N SER A 34 6.01 1.57 3.67
CA SER A 34 7.42 1.18 3.57
C SER A 34 7.98 0.77 4.92
N LEU A 35 8.92 -0.18 4.89
CA LEU A 35 9.70 -0.52 6.06
C LEU A 35 10.55 0.67 6.52
N ARG A 36 10.64 0.87 7.83
CA ARG A 36 11.56 1.87 8.41
C ARG A 36 12.99 1.36 8.50
N VAL A 37 13.16 0.05 8.57
CA VAL A 37 14.45 -0.64 8.64
C VAL A 37 14.42 -1.73 7.57
N PRO A 38 15.46 -1.85 6.72
CA PRO A 38 15.56 -2.95 5.78
C PRO A 38 15.43 -4.29 6.50
N PRO A 39 14.71 -5.28 5.92
CA PRO A 39 14.56 -6.57 6.56
C PRO A 39 15.93 -7.26 6.64
N THR A 40 16.19 -7.94 7.75
CA THR A 40 17.45 -8.68 7.97
C THR A 40 17.56 -9.90 7.05
N GLU A 41 16.43 -10.43 6.58
CA GLU A 41 16.35 -11.48 5.57
C GLU A 41 15.84 -10.93 4.25
N LYS A 42 16.41 -11.43 3.13
CA LYS A 42 16.11 -11.02 1.75
C LYS A 42 14.76 -11.54 1.24
N ASN A 43 13.74 -11.59 2.08
CA ASN A 43 12.43 -12.07 1.67
C ASN A 43 11.74 -10.96 0.86
N LEU A 44 11.53 -11.22 -0.43
CA LEU A 44 10.75 -10.39 -1.36
C LEU A 44 11.24 -8.93 -1.54
N SER A 45 12.50 -8.62 -1.22
CA SER A 45 13.04 -7.25 -1.35
C SER A 45 12.97 -6.67 -2.76
N ASP A 46 13.02 -7.55 -3.77
CA ASP A 46 13.11 -7.20 -5.19
C ASP A 46 11.73 -7.08 -5.86
N ILE A 47 10.65 -7.26 -5.08
CA ILE A 47 9.27 -7.06 -5.54
C ILE A 47 8.64 -5.85 -4.84
N VAL A 48 7.54 -5.34 -5.38
CA VAL A 48 6.66 -4.36 -4.74
C VAL A 48 5.22 -4.80 -4.95
N VAL A 49 4.39 -4.71 -3.91
CA VAL A 49 3.01 -5.21 -3.95
C VAL A 49 2.04 -4.06 -4.19
N ILE A 50 1.09 -4.27 -5.09
CA ILE A 50 -0.12 -3.43 -5.20
C ILE A 50 -1.31 -4.22 -4.62
N PHE A 51 -1.75 -3.82 -3.43
CA PHE A 51 -2.93 -4.37 -2.79
C PHE A 51 -4.19 -3.66 -3.32
N ALA A 52 -4.94 -4.39 -4.15
CA ALA A 52 -6.28 -4.04 -4.56
C ALA A 52 -7.29 -4.50 -3.50
N GLN A 53 -8.12 -3.59 -3.02
CA GLN A 53 -9.12 -3.85 -1.99
C GLN A 53 -10.20 -4.85 -2.48
N PRO A 54 -10.78 -5.66 -1.59
CA PRO A 54 -12.00 -6.42 -1.88
C PRO A 54 -13.20 -5.53 -2.20
N ASN A 55 -14.23 -6.13 -2.81
CA ASN A 55 -15.46 -5.42 -3.14
C ASN A 55 -16.12 -4.84 -1.88
N ALA A 56 -16.68 -3.63 -2.03
CA ALA A 56 -17.40 -2.92 -0.96
C ALA A 56 -16.56 -2.61 0.29
N SER A 57 -15.26 -2.39 0.13
CA SER A 57 -14.35 -1.93 1.19
C SER A 57 -13.58 -0.67 0.76
N ASP A 58 -12.88 -0.04 1.70
CA ASP A 58 -11.98 1.09 1.44
C ASP A 58 -10.69 1.03 2.27
N LEU A 59 -9.81 2.02 2.12
CA LEU A 59 -8.52 2.07 2.83
C LEU A 59 -8.71 2.15 4.34
N GLY A 60 -9.81 2.72 4.81
CA GLY A 60 -10.17 2.81 6.22
C GLY A 60 -10.31 1.44 6.87
N ASP A 61 -10.81 0.44 6.15
CA ASP A 61 -10.91 -0.96 6.62
C ASP A 61 -9.53 -1.59 6.86
N TYR A 62 -8.56 -1.25 6.01
CA TYR A 62 -7.23 -1.86 5.97
C TYR A 62 -6.12 -1.01 6.59
N LEU A 63 -6.47 0.06 7.30
CA LEU A 63 -5.52 0.90 8.05
C LEU A 63 -5.74 0.83 9.57
N GLN A 64 -6.69 0.01 10.04
CA GLN A 64 -6.98 -0.13 11.47
C GLN A 64 -5.84 -0.86 12.22
N PRO A 65 -5.37 -0.35 13.38
CA PRO A 65 -4.18 -0.87 14.07
C PRO A 65 -4.33 -2.27 14.70
N ASN A 66 -5.57 -2.76 14.88
CA ASN A 66 -5.86 -4.01 15.59
C ASN A 66 -6.45 -5.12 14.69
N ARG A 67 -6.31 -4.98 13.36
CA ARG A 67 -6.72 -5.98 12.36
C ARG A 67 -5.60 -6.16 11.34
N MET A 68 -5.79 -7.07 10.39
CA MET A 68 -4.87 -7.11 9.27
C MET A 68 -4.93 -5.80 8.50
N ASN A 69 -3.77 -5.15 8.34
CA ASN A 69 -3.66 -3.83 7.75
C ASN A 69 -2.45 -3.73 6.81
N ILE A 70 -2.47 -2.74 5.91
CA ILE A 70 -1.45 -2.54 4.88
C ILE A 70 -0.04 -2.35 5.45
N PRO A 71 0.16 -1.55 6.53
CA PRO A 71 1.47 -1.48 7.17
C PRO A 71 1.99 -2.86 7.59
N ARG A 72 1.16 -3.67 8.26
CA ARG A 72 1.57 -5.01 8.70
C ARG A 72 1.89 -5.94 7.52
N LEU A 73 1.20 -5.82 6.38
CA LEU A 73 1.55 -6.55 5.17
C LEU A 73 2.95 -6.17 4.65
N ALA A 74 3.31 -4.89 4.65
CA ALA A 74 4.64 -4.43 4.27
C ALA A 74 5.73 -5.02 5.18
N GLU A 75 5.44 -5.07 6.48
CA GLU A 75 6.28 -5.72 7.49
C GLU A 75 6.46 -7.22 7.23
N LEU A 76 5.36 -7.96 7.04
CA LEU A 76 5.38 -9.40 6.84
C LEU A 76 6.06 -9.80 5.53
N PHE A 77 5.84 -9.03 4.46
CA PHE A 77 6.45 -9.30 3.16
C PHE A 77 7.85 -8.74 3.01
N GLY A 78 8.35 -7.92 3.94
CA GLY A 78 9.68 -7.35 3.81
C GLY A 78 9.80 -6.36 2.63
N THR A 79 8.70 -5.78 2.15
CA THR A 79 8.72 -4.89 0.99
C THR A 79 7.66 -3.78 1.05
N ASP A 80 7.75 -2.84 0.11
CA ASP A 80 6.75 -1.81 -0.07
C ASP A 80 5.40 -2.39 -0.51
N VAL A 81 4.33 -1.92 0.13
CA VAL A 81 2.96 -2.22 -0.27
C VAL A 81 2.26 -0.91 -0.60
N TYR A 82 1.73 -0.83 -1.81
CA TYR A 82 0.85 0.24 -2.26
C TYR A 82 -0.59 -0.25 -2.19
N ALA A 83 -1.50 0.60 -1.72
CA ALA A 83 -2.94 0.34 -1.75
C ALA A 83 -3.67 1.63 -2.16
N PHE A 84 -4.91 1.50 -2.62
CA PHE A 84 -5.67 2.64 -3.11
C PHE A 84 -7.17 2.40 -2.97
N ASP A 85 -7.92 3.50 -2.80
CA ASP A 85 -9.38 3.50 -2.91
C ASP A 85 -9.78 3.57 -4.39
N TYR A 86 -10.66 2.67 -4.83
CA TYR A 86 -11.24 2.77 -6.17
C TYR A 86 -12.07 4.04 -6.33
N SER A 87 -12.27 4.48 -7.58
CA SER A 87 -13.17 5.58 -7.90
C SER A 87 -14.57 5.38 -7.28
N GLY A 88 -15.02 6.34 -6.47
CA GLY A 88 -16.30 6.29 -5.79
C GLY A 88 -16.33 5.53 -4.45
N TYR A 89 -15.15 5.14 -3.92
CA TYR A 89 -14.99 4.57 -2.59
C TYR A 89 -14.11 5.45 -1.70
N GLY A 90 -14.26 5.33 -0.38
CA GLY A 90 -13.50 6.10 0.60
C GLY A 90 -13.50 7.60 0.28
N MET A 91 -12.29 8.14 0.09
CA MET A 91 -12.09 9.56 -0.26
C MET A 91 -11.78 9.79 -1.74
N SER A 92 -11.87 8.75 -2.58
CA SER A 92 -11.68 8.84 -4.03
C SER A 92 -12.91 9.41 -4.74
N THR A 93 -12.69 10.21 -5.78
CA THR A 93 -13.79 10.83 -6.56
C THR A 93 -14.37 9.86 -7.59
N GLY A 94 -15.48 10.26 -8.24
CA GLY A 94 -16.09 9.48 -9.32
C GLY A 94 -17.21 8.56 -8.84
N LYS A 95 -17.42 7.45 -9.56
CA LYS A 95 -18.46 6.45 -9.27
C LYS A 95 -17.94 5.04 -9.49
N PRO A 96 -18.44 4.02 -8.77
CA PRO A 96 -18.09 2.63 -9.03
C PRO A 96 -18.47 2.23 -10.46
N SER A 97 -17.51 1.72 -11.22
CA SER A 97 -17.74 1.03 -12.49
C SER A 97 -16.51 0.22 -12.87
N GLU A 98 -16.71 -0.89 -13.57
CA GLU A 98 -15.62 -1.72 -14.08
C GLU A 98 -14.58 -0.92 -14.89
N LYS A 99 -15.06 -0.04 -15.78
CA LYS A 99 -14.20 0.86 -16.56
C LYS A 99 -13.35 1.79 -15.69
N ASN A 100 -13.87 2.21 -14.52
CA ASN A 100 -13.08 2.99 -13.56
C ASN A 100 -12.08 2.12 -12.83
N VAL A 101 -12.47 0.95 -12.32
CA VAL A 101 -11.55 0.01 -11.63
C VAL A 101 -10.31 -0.27 -12.49
N TYR A 102 -10.51 -0.52 -13.80
CA TYR A 102 -9.38 -0.69 -14.71
C TYR A 102 -8.54 0.57 -14.93
N ALA A 103 -9.15 1.75 -14.94
CA ALA A 103 -8.40 3.01 -15.05
C ALA A 103 -7.60 3.32 -13.77
N ASP A 104 -8.17 2.98 -12.62
CA ASP A 104 -7.59 3.19 -11.29
C ASP A 104 -6.32 2.34 -11.15
N ILE A 105 -6.42 1.02 -11.32
CA ILE A 105 -5.25 0.12 -11.20
C ILE A 105 -4.16 0.44 -12.22
N ARG A 106 -4.51 0.88 -13.44
CA ARG A 106 -3.51 1.32 -14.43
C ARG A 106 -2.75 2.56 -13.98
N ALA A 107 -3.43 3.53 -13.38
CA ALA A 107 -2.79 4.74 -12.84
C ALA A 107 -1.82 4.39 -11.70
N VAL A 108 -2.25 3.52 -10.77
CA VAL A 108 -1.42 3.04 -9.67
C VAL A 108 -0.22 2.24 -10.18
N HIS A 109 -0.44 1.26 -11.06
CA HIS A 109 0.62 0.44 -11.63
C HIS A 109 1.66 1.29 -12.38
N GLN A 110 1.23 2.28 -13.18
CA GLN A 110 2.14 3.20 -13.85
C GLN A 110 2.94 4.03 -12.86
N HIS A 111 2.32 4.54 -11.79
CA HIS A 111 3.01 5.27 -10.73
C HIS A 111 4.06 4.38 -10.04
N VAL A 112 3.69 3.17 -9.63
CA VAL A 112 4.60 2.24 -8.94
C VAL A 112 5.79 1.89 -9.81
N ARG A 113 5.58 1.58 -11.10
CA ARG A 113 6.68 1.30 -12.04
C ARG A 113 7.66 2.47 -12.23
N LYS A 114 7.18 3.71 -12.15
CA LYS A 114 8.04 4.90 -12.21
C LYS A 114 8.80 5.12 -10.91
N SER A 115 8.14 4.91 -9.77
CA SER A 115 8.69 5.16 -8.43
C SER A 115 9.59 4.04 -7.90
N ARG A 116 9.43 2.81 -8.41
CA ARG A 116 10.16 1.58 -8.04
C ARG A 116 10.58 0.83 -9.30
N SER A 117 11.35 1.50 -10.17
CA SER A 117 11.84 0.93 -11.43
C SER A 117 12.84 -0.23 -11.22
N ASP A 118 13.40 -0.33 -10.02
CA ASP A 118 14.31 -1.38 -9.55
C ASP A 118 13.60 -2.67 -9.11
N LYS A 119 12.27 -2.65 -8.99
CA LYS A 119 11.50 -3.77 -8.42
C LYS A 119 10.45 -4.33 -9.38
N LYS A 120 10.17 -5.63 -9.25
CA LYS A 120 9.07 -6.29 -9.93
C LYS A 120 7.74 -5.99 -9.22
N VAL A 121 6.77 -5.45 -9.95
CA VAL A 121 5.42 -5.22 -9.42
C VAL A 121 4.64 -6.54 -9.40
N ILE A 122 3.97 -6.82 -8.28
CA ILE A 122 3.01 -7.92 -8.13
C ILE A 122 1.68 -7.42 -7.58
#